data_AF-A0A534MSV9-F1
#
_entry.id   AF-A0A534MSV9-F1
#
_cell.length_a   1.000
_cell.length_b   1.000
_cell.length_c   1.000
_cell.angle_alpha   90.00
_cell.angle_beta   90.00
_cell.angle_gamma   90.00
#
_symmetry.space_group_name_H-M   'P 1'
#
loop_
_entity.id
_entity.type
_entity.pdbx_description
1 polymer ?
#
loop_
_entity_poly.entity_id
_entity_poly.type
_entity_poly.pdbx_seq_one_letter_code
_entity_poly.pdbx_strand_id
1 'polypeptide(L)'
;MMMGRTRMMVAAAIGLGLLFLAVGAMVVDLGNQVIVSPTPEQTAANANLRVFIGPAIAHFGMFLFVVGLIGAALFLEEMDIFVRLFLLIVSFVALLLVLANSPTLFGI
;
A
#
# COMPACT_ATOMS: atom_id res chain seq x y z
N MET A 1 17.13 21.29 -12.77
CA MET A 1 16.79 20.17 -13.68
C MET A 1 15.36 19.75 -13.37
N MET A 2 14.41 20.02 -14.26
CA MET A 2 12.99 19.72 -14.01
C MET A 2 12.72 18.26 -14.35
N MET A 3 12.21 17.48 -13.40
CA MET A 3 11.91 16.06 -13.60
C MET A 3 10.84 15.92 -14.69
N GLY A 4 11.09 15.06 -15.69
CA GLY A 4 10.12 14.83 -16.77
C GLY A 4 8.77 14.38 -16.21
N ARG A 5 7.66 14.84 -16.81
CA ARG A 5 6.29 14.60 -16.32
C ARG A 5 6.03 13.12 -15.97
N THR A 6 6.49 12.20 -16.80
CA THR A 6 6.37 10.75 -16.59
C THR A 6 7.12 10.28 -15.35
N ARG A 7 8.37 10.72 -15.17
CA ARG A 7 9.16 10.41 -13.96
C ARG A 7 8.48 10.93 -12.70
N MET A 8 7.95 12.14 -12.76
CA MET A 8 7.24 12.74 -11.64
C MET A 8 5.98 11.94 -11.28
N MET A 9 5.19 11.50 -12.28
CA MET A 9 4.01 10.66 -12.03
C MET A 9 4.38 9.29 -11.42
N VAL A 10 5.43 8.64 -11.93
CA VAL A 10 5.92 7.37 -11.38
C VAL A 10 6.40 7.55 -9.94
N ALA A 11 7.21 8.57 -9.69
CA ALA A 11 7.70 8.88 -8.35
C ALA A 11 6.55 9.23 -7.39
N ALA A 12 5.55 9.97 -7.86
CA ALA A 12 4.36 10.29 -7.09
C ALA A 12 3.52 9.04 -6.78
N ALA A 13 3.33 8.12 -7.73
CA ALA A 13 2.60 6.88 -7.51
C ALA A 13 3.30 6.00 -6.45
N ILE A 14 4.63 5.86 -6.55
CA ILE A 14 5.43 5.13 -5.56
C ILE A 14 5.36 5.83 -4.19
N GLY A 15 5.59 7.15 -4.14
CA GLY A 15 5.62 7.91 -2.90
C GLY A 15 4.27 7.93 -2.19
N LEU A 16 3.18 8.16 -2.93
CA LEU A 16 1.83 8.08 -2.41
C LEU A 16 1.50 6.65 -1.97
N GLY A 17 1.88 5.64 -2.73
CA GLY A 17 1.68 4.24 -2.35
C GLY A 17 2.31 3.91 -0.99
N LEU A 18 3.57 4.32 -0.80
CA LEU A 18 4.27 4.19 0.48
C LEU A 18 3.62 4.99 1.61
N LEU A 19 3.15 6.21 1.33
CA LEU A 19 2.45 7.03 2.31
C LEU A 19 1.15 6.36 2.78
N PHE A 20 0.32 5.88 1.84
CA PHE A 20 -0.93 5.20 2.17
C PHE A 20 -0.68 3.88 2.92
N LEU A 21 0.39 3.14 2.58
CA LEU A 21 0.81 1.97 3.35
C LEU A 21 1.13 2.33 4.81
N ALA A 22 1.91 3.40 5.02
CA ALA A 22 2.25 3.87 6.36
C ALA A 22 1.00 4.31 7.14
N VAL A 23 0.11 5.08 6.50
CA VAL A 23 -1.15 5.51 7.12
C VAL A 23 -2.03 4.31 7.47
N GLY A 24 -2.17 3.35 6.56
CA GLY A 24 -2.95 2.12 6.82
C GLY A 24 -2.40 1.34 8.02
N ALA A 25 -1.07 1.19 8.11
CA ALA A 25 -0.41 0.56 9.26
C ALA A 25 -0.66 1.32 10.56
N MET A 26 -0.54 2.65 10.56
CA MET A 26 -0.82 3.48 11.74
C MET A 26 -2.28 3.36 12.20
N VAL A 27 -3.22 3.25 11.27
CA VAL A 27 -4.65 3.05 11.60
C VAL A 27 -4.88 1.68 12.25
N VAL A 28 -4.22 0.63 11.76
CA VAL A 28 -4.25 -0.69 12.41
C VAL A 28 -3.68 -0.62 13.82
N ASP A 29 -2.57 0.09 14.01
CA ASP A 29 -1.96 0.28 15.32
C ASP A 29 -2.88 1.04 16.28
N LEU A 30 -3.58 2.07 15.80
CA LEU A 30 -4.63 2.76 16.57
C LEU A 30 -5.73 1.78 17.00
N GLY A 31 -6.19 0.91 16.10
CA GLY A 31 -7.19 -0.11 16.40
C GLY A 31 -6.73 -1.19 17.39
N ASN A 32 -5.41 -1.38 17.55
CA ASN A 32 -4.81 -2.32 18.51
C ASN A 32 -4.59 -1.73 19.91
N GLN A 33 -4.85 -0.44 20.11
CA GLN A 33 -4.66 0.18 21.43
C GLN A 33 -5.59 -0.41 22.48
N VAL A 34 -5.03 -0.70 23.66
CA VAL A 34 -5.79 -1.19 24.82
C VAL A 34 -6.45 0.00 25.50
N ILE A 35 -7.78 0.03 25.46
CA ILE A 35 -8.58 1.00 26.20
C ILE A 35 -8.96 0.38 27.55
N VAL A 36 -8.75 1.12 28.64
CA VAL A 36 -9.15 0.69 29.98
C VAL A 36 -10.66 0.91 30.13
N SER A 37 -11.40 -0.15 30.48
CA SER A 37 -12.86 -0.15 30.61
C SER A 37 -13.60 0.38 29.37
N PRO A 38 -13.42 -0.26 28.19
CA PRO A 38 -14.03 0.20 26.95
C PRO A 38 -15.54 0.01 26.96
N THR A 39 -16.27 0.94 26.36
CA THR A 39 -17.67 0.71 26.03
C THR A 39 -17.78 -0.29 24.85
N PRO A 40 -18.95 -0.93 24.66
CA PRO A 40 -19.18 -1.78 23.49
C PRO A 40 -18.92 -1.07 22.16
N GLU A 41 -19.30 0.22 22.07
CA GLU A 41 -19.11 1.04 20.87
C GLU A 41 -17.62 1.28 20.58
N GLN A 42 -16.82 1.55 21.62
CA GLN A 42 -15.36 1.73 21.47
C GLN A 42 -14.68 0.44 21.02
N THR A 43 -15.13 -0.70 21.55
CA THR A 43 -14.61 -2.02 21.15
C THR A 43 -14.89 -2.29 19.67
N ALA A 44 -16.11 -2.01 19.21
CA ALA A 44 -16.48 -2.16 17.80
C ALA A 44 -15.72 -1.20 16.90
N ALA A 45 -15.54 0.06 17.32
CA ALA A 45 -14.78 1.06 16.57
C ALA A 45 -13.32 0.62 16.37
N ASN A 46 -12.64 0.18 17.44
CA ASN A 46 -11.26 -0.30 17.37
C ASN A 46 -11.12 -1.54 16.48
N ALA A 47 -12.08 -2.48 16.57
CA ALA A 47 -12.11 -3.65 15.69
C ALA A 47 -12.26 -3.25 14.21
N ASN A 48 -13.11 -2.25 13.91
CA ASN A 48 -13.29 -1.77 12.55
C ASN A 48 -12.02 -1.10 11.98
N LEU A 49 -11.32 -0.31 12.81
CA LEU A 49 -10.03 0.28 12.44
C LEU A 49 -9.00 -0.80 12.07
N ARG A 50 -8.91 -1.86 12.88
CA ARG A 50 -7.95 -2.94 12.70
C ARG A 50 -8.26 -3.85 11.51
N VAL A 51 -9.52 -4.23 11.34
CA VAL A 51 -9.90 -5.32 10.43
C VAL A 51 -10.31 -4.80 9.06
N PHE A 52 -10.83 -3.58 8.98
CA PHE A 52 -11.39 -3.04 7.75
C PHE A 52 -10.67 -1.77 7.29
N ILE A 53 -10.71 -0.69 8.09
CA ILE A 53 -10.26 0.63 7.63
C ILE A 53 -8.74 0.65 7.38
N GLY A 54 -7.94 0.21 8.34
CA GLY A 54 -6.49 0.16 8.21
C GLY A 54 -6.03 -0.71 7.04
N PRO A 55 -6.49 -1.97 6.92
CA PRO A 55 -6.17 -2.82 5.79
C PRO A 55 -6.65 -2.25 4.45
N ALA A 56 -7.84 -1.64 4.37
CA ALA A 56 -8.34 -1.05 3.12
C ALA A 56 -7.43 0.09 2.61
N ILE A 57 -7.00 0.98 3.51
CA ILE A 57 -6.07 2.07 3.19
C ILE A 57 -4.71 1.50 2.75
N ALA A 58 -4.19 0.50 3.47
CA ALA A 58 -2.94 -0.16 3.13
C ALA A 58 -2.99 -0.84 1.76
N HIS A 59 -4.07 -1.56 1.44
CA HIS A 59 -4.25 -2.18 0.12
C HIS A 59 -4.27 -1.14 -0.99
N PHE A 60 -4.98 -0.03 -0.82
CA PHE A 60 -4.97 1.07 -1.79
C PHE A 60 -3.56 1.61 -2.02
N GLY A 61 -2.79 1.84 -0.95
CA GLY A 61 -1.39 2.23 -1.05
C GLY A 61 -0.53 1.20 -1.78
N MET A 62 -0.74 -0.08 -1.49
CA MET A 62 0.00 -1.17 -2.13
C MET A 62 -0.29 -1.25 -3.64
N PHE A 63 -1.55 -1.07 -4.07
CA PHE A 63 -1.89 -1.01 -5.49
C PHE A 63 -1.24 0.19 -6.19
N LEU A 64 -1.27 1.38 -5.58
CA LEU A 64 -0.58 2.55 -6.11
C LEU A 64 0.93 2.32 -6.26
N PHE A 65 1.54 1.68 -5.25
CA PHE A 65 2.95 1.32 -5.30
C PHE A 65 3.25 0.33 -6.42
N VAL A 66 2.46 -0.74 -6.59
CA VAL A 66 2.60 -1.71 -7.69
C VAL A 66 2.48 -1.03 -9.05
N VAL A 67 1.47 -0.17 -9.24
CA VAL A 67 1.31 0.62 -10.47
C VAL A 67 2.52 1.52 -10.70
N GLY A 68 3.06 2.13 -9.64
CA GLY A 68 4.27 2.92 -9.69
C GLY A 68 5.50 2.12 -10.11
N LEU A 69 5.70 0.92 -9.57
CA LEU A 69 6.82 0.04 -9.93
C LEU A 69 6.72 -0.47 -11.37
N ILE A 70 5.52 -0.86 -11.82
CA ILE A 70 5.28 -1.25 -13.22
C ILE A 70 5.53 -0.05 -14.14
N GLY A 71 5.00 1.12 -13.77
CA GLY A 71 5.23 2.35 -14.52
C GLY A 71 6.72 2.72 -14.60
N ALA A 72 7.47 2.54 -13.52
CA ALA A 72 8.92 2.72 -13.52
C ALA A 72 9.60 1.76 -14.51
N ALA A 73 9.27 0.47 -14.44
CA ALA A 73 9.86 -0.54 -15.31
C ALA A 73 9.52 -0.33 -16.80
N LEU A 74 8.33 0.17 -17.12
CA LEU A 74 7.89 0.34 -18.50
C LEU A 74 8.35 1.68 -19.11
N PHE A 75 8.27 2.78 -18.37
CA PHE A 75 8.43 4.12 -18.92
C PHE A 75 9.77 4.79 -18.60
N LEU A 76 10.58 4.24 -17.69
CA LEU A 76 11.93 4.76 -17.41
C LEU A 76 12.97 3.97 -18.20
N GLU A 77 13.09 4.32 -19.48
CA GLU A 77 13.96 3.62 -20.43
C GLU A 77 15.46 3.75 -20.14
N GLU A 78 15.86 4.79 -19.40
CA GLU A 78 17.26 4.99 -18.97
C GLU A 78 17.74 4.00 -17.90
N MET A 79 16.84 3.14 -17.39
CA MET A 79 17.18 2.11 -16.41
C MET A 79 17.73 0.85 -17.09
N ASP A 80 18.74 0.25 -16.46
CA ASP A 80 19.27 -1.06 -16.87
C ASP A 80 18.14 -2.11 -16.94
N ILE A 81 18.20 -2.98 -17.96
CA ILE A 81 17.26 -4.08 -18.17
C ILE A 81 17.13 -4.96 -16.93
N PHE A 82 18.20 -5.19 -16.17
CA PHE A 82 18.15 -5.98 -14.94
C PHE A 82 17.32 -5.30 -13.85
N VAL A 83 17.42 -3.98 -13.72
CA VAL A 83 16.63 -3.23 -12.73
C VAL A 83 15.17 -3.21 -13.15
N ARG A 84 14.87 -3.05 -14.45
CA ARG A 84 13.50 -3.11 -14.97
C ARG A 84 12.87 -4.47 -14.70
N LEU A 85 13.58 -5.56 -14.98
CA LEU A 85 13.13 -6.92 -14.66
C LEU A 85 12.92 -7.12 -13.16
N PHE A 86 13.84 -6.63 -12.33
CA PHE A 86 13.70 -6.68 -10.88
C PHE A 86 12.45 -5.95 -10.40
N LEU A 87 12.19 -4.73 -10.89
CA LEU A 87 10.99 -3.97 -10.55
C LEU A 87 9.70 -4.71 -10.96
N LEU A 88 9.68 -5.37 -12.12
CA LEU A 88 8.53 -6.18 -12.53
C LEU A 88 8.31 -7.39 -11.60
N ILE A 89 9.37 -8.08 -11.21
CA ILE A 89 9.30 -9.18 -10.25
C ILE A 89 8.78 -8.69 -8.89
N VAL A 90 9.34 -7.60 -8.37
CA VAL A 90 8.89 -6.99 -7.10
C VAL A 90 7.43 -6.56 -7.19
N SER A 91 7.01 -5.97 -8.31
CA SER A 91 5.60 -5.60 -8.54
C SER A 91 4.68 -6.81 -8.46
N PHE A 92 5.09 -7.91 -9.10
CA PHE A 92 4.31 -9.14 -9.12
C PHE A 92 4.22 -9.78 -7.72
N VAL A 93 5.35 -9.85 -7.01
CA VAL A 93 5.38 -10.35 -5.62
C VAL A 93 4.52 -9.48 -4.71
N ALA A 94 4.62 -8.16 -4.80
CA ALA A 94 3.79 -7.24 -4.02
C ALA A 94 2.30 -7.41 -4.31
N LEU A 95 1.92 -7.60 -5.58
CA LEU A 95 0.54 -7.89 -5.97
C LEU A 95 0.05 -9.21 -5.36
N LEU A 96 0.87 -10.27 -5.42
CA LEU A 96 0.53 -11.56 -4.81
C LEU A 96 0.37 -11.44 -3.29
N LEU A 97 1.22 -10.67 -2.61
CA LEU A 97 1.10 -10.45 -1.16
C LEU A 97 -0.21 -9.74 -0.79
N VAL A 98 -0.64 -8.76 -1.59
CA VAL A 98 -1.97 -8.12 -1.41
C VAL A 98 -3.07 -9.16 -1.51
N LEU A 99 -3.08 -9.93 -2.58
CA LEU A 99 -4.14 -10.90 -2.83
C LEU A 99 -4.15 -12.04 -1.80
N ALA A 100 -2.98 -12.49 -1.34
CA ALA A 100 -2.86 -13.58 -0.39
C ALA A 100 -3.30 -13.20 1.04
N ASN A 101 -3.23 -11.92 1.43
CA ASN A 101 -3.44 -11.48 2.81
C ASN A 101 -4.52 -10.40 2.92
N SER A 102 -5.53 -10.40 2.05
CA SER A 102 -6.56 -9.35 2.04
C SER A 102 -7.85 -9.76 2.77
N PRO A 103 -8.03 -9.39 4.05
CA PRO A 103 -9.32 -9.55 4.74
C PRO A 103 -10.44 -8.70 4.10
N THR A 104 -10.09 -7.67 3.32
CA THR A 104 -11.06 -6.78 2.66
C THR A 104 -11.53 -7.29 1.30
N LEU A 105 -10.74 -8.11 0.60
CA LEU A 105 -11.10 -8.62 -0.75
C LEU A 105 -11.78 -9.99 -0.70
N PHE A 106 -11.40 -10.84 0.27
CA PHE A 106 -11.89 -12.22 0.34
C PHE A 106 -12.78 -12.52 1.55
N GLY A 107 -13.05 -11.49 2.38
CA GLY A 107 -13.79 -11.67 3.63
C GLY A 107 -12.95 -12.30 4.73
N ILE A 108 -13.49 -12.31 5.95
CA ILE A 108 -12.95 -12.99 7.13
C ILE A 108 -13.67 -14.33 7.29
#